data_AF-A0A2J8R2G2-F1
#
_entry.id   AF-A0A2J8R2G2-F1
#
_cell.length_a   1.000
_cell.length_b   1.000
_cell.length_c   1.000
_cell.angle_alpha   90.00
_cell.angle_beta   90.00
_cell.angle_gamma   90.00
#
_symmetry.space_group_name_H-M   'P 1'
#
loop_
_entity.id
_entity.type
_entity.pdbx_description
1 polymer ?
#
loop_
_entity_poly.entity_id
_entity_poly.type
_entity_poly.pdbx_seq_one_letter_code
_entity_poly.pdbx_strand_id
1 'polypeptide(L)'
;MDLGECTKIHDLALRADYEIASKERDLFFELDAMDHLESFIAECDRRTELAKKRLAETQEEISAEVSAKAEKVHELNEEIGKLLAKAEQLGAEGNVDESQKILMEVEKVRAKKKEAE
;
A
#
# COMPACT_ATOMS: atom_id res chain seq x y z
N MET A 1 18.39 7.36 -12.09
CA MET A 1 18.22 6.32 -13.11
C MET A 1 19.51 6.36 -13.90
N ASP A 2 20.32 5.30 -13.82
CA ASP A 2 21.56 5.23 -14.58
C ASP A 2 21.20 4.77 -16.00
N LEU A 3 21.64 5.51 -17.01
CA LEU A 3 21.44 5.17 -18.41
C LEU A 3 22.39 4.04 -18.86
N GLY A 4 23.28 3.61 -17.96
CA GLY A 4 24.32 2.66 -18.26
C GLY A 4 25.36 3.27 -19.19
N GLU A 5 26.27 2.44 -19.69
CA GLU A 5 27.26 2.87 -20.65
C GLU A 5 26.59 3.08 -22.02
N CYS A 6 26.78 4.29 -22.57
CA CYS A 6 26.29 4.56 -23.91
C CYS A 6 27.03 3.70 -24.93
N THR A 7 26.28 3.10 -25.87
CA THR A 7 26.85 2.30 -26.96
C THR A 7 27.45 3.14 -28.08
N LYS A 8 27.31 4.47 -28.02
CA LYS A 8 27.78 5.44 -29.01
C LYS A 8 29.04 6.16 -28.53
N ILE A 9 29.78 6.72 -29.48
CA ILE A 9 31.00 7.51 -29.21
C ILE A 9 30.60 8.96 -28.98
N HIS A 10 30.99 9.52 -27.83
CA HIS A 10 30.76 10.92 -27.47
C HIS A 10 32.09 11.68 -27.43
N ASP A 11 32.69 11.89 -28.60
CA ASP A 11 33.93 12.67 -28.75
C ASP A 11 33.61 14.17 -28.93
N LEU A 12 34.36 15.02 -28.24
CA LEU A 12 34.24 16.48 -28.37
C LEU A 12 34.62 16.99 -29.76
N ALA A 13 35.50 16.29 -30.49
CA ALA A 13 35.84 16.66 -31.86
C ALA A 13 34.62 16.54 -32.80
N LEU A 14 33.83 15.47 -32.65
CA LEU A 14 32.62 15.24 -33.44
C LEU A 14 31.54 16.29 -33.19
N ARG A 15 31.53 16.93 -32.01
CA ARG A 15 30.61 18.03 -31.70
C ARG A 15 30.91 19.27 -32.54
N ALA A 16 32.18 19.62 -32.73
CA ALA A 16 32.55 20.76 -33.56
C ALA A 16 32.12 20.55 -35.01
N ASP A 17 32.33 19.33 -35.54
CA ASP A 17 31.89 18.95 -36.88
C ASP A 17 30.36 19.01 -37.02
N TYR A 18 29.62 18.52 -36.02
CA TYR A 18 28.17 18.64 -35.95
C TYR A 18 27.68 20.09 -36.00
N GLU A 19 28.27 20.98 -35.18
CA GLU A 19 27.86 22.38 -35.08
C GLU A 19 28.12 23.16 -36.38
N ILE A 20 29.13 22.76 -37.16
CA ILE A 20 29.38 23.31 -38.50
C ILE A 20 28.34 22.75 -39.49
N ALA A 21 28.19 21.42 -39.54
CA ALA A 21 27.31 20.76 -40.50
C ALA A 21 25.83 21.16 -40.33
N SER A 22 25.39 21.36 -39.08
CA SER A 22 24.03 21.78 -38.74
C SER A 22 23.70 23.22 -39.16
N LYS A 23 24.70 24.06 -39.46
CA LYS A 23 24.48 25.42 -40.00
C LYS A 23 24.28 25.42 -41.51
N GLU A 24 24.88 24.44 -42.20
CA GLU A 24 24.86 24.38 -43.66
C GLU A 24 23.62 23.65 -44.19
N ARG A 25 23.09 22.68 -43.44
CA ARG A 25 21.93 21.90 -43.84
C ARG A 25 21.25 21.23 -42.65
N ASP A 26 19.96 20.97 -42.82
CA ASP A 26 19.19 20.20 -41.85
C ASP A 26 19.50 18.71 -42.00
N LEU A 27 20.06 18.12 -40.94
CA LEU A 27 20.52 16.73 -40.93
C LEU A 27 19.63 15.81 -40.09
N PHE A 28 18.61 16.36 -39.43
CA PHE A 28 17.59 15.62 -38.68
C PHE A 28 18.13 14.68 -37.60
N PHE A 29 19.32 14.94 -37.07
CA PHE A 29 19.89 14.19 -35.94
C PHE A 29 18.98 14.22 -34.69
N GLU A 30 18.17 15.28 -34.57
CA GLU A 30 17.20 15.46 -33.51
C GLU A 30 16.09 14.41 -33.54
N LEU A 31 15.77 13.81 -34.70
CA LEU A 31 14.75 12.75 -34.79
C LEU A 31 15.20 11.48 -34.07
N ASP A 32 16.43 11.01 -34.31
CA ASP A 32 16.99 9.85 -33.62
C ASP A 32 17.14 10.11 -32.11
N ALA A 33 17.53 11.33 -31.74
CA ALA A 33 17.57 11.74 -30.34
C ALA A 33 16.18 11.75 -29.69
N MET A 34 15.15 12.21 -30.41
CA MET A 34 13.76 12.22 -29.96
C MET A 34 13.25 10.79 -29.75
N ASP A 35 13.44 9.89 -30.71
CA ASP A 35 13.03 8.47 -30.61
C ASP A 35 13.67 7.79 -29.38
N HIS A 36 14.94 8.10 -29.12
CA HIS A 36 15.65 7.60 -27.95
C HIS A 36 15.07 8.15 -26.63
N LEU A 37 14.76 9.45 -26.58
CA LEU A 37 14.14 10.08 -25.42
C LEU A 37 12.71 9.58 -25.17
N GLU A 38 11.91 9.40 -26.22
CA GLU A 38 10.56 8.84 -26.12
C GLU A 38 10.57 7.42 -25.55
N SER A 39 11.50 6.59 -26.01
CA SER A 39 11.69 5.24 -25.46
C SER A 39 12.00 5.26 -23.96
N PHE A 40 12.79 6.24 -23.51
CA PHE A 40 13.13 6.42 -22.10
C PHE A 40 11.93 6.90 -21.27
N ILE A 41 11.16 7.85 -21.79
CA ILE A 41 9.93 8.35 -21.15
C ILE A 41 8.93 7.19 -20.99
N ALA A 42 8.73 6.40 -22.04
CA ALA A 42 7.84 5.25 -22.01
C ALA A 42 8.24 4.22 -20.94
N GLU A 43 9.54 3.96 -20.76
CA GLU A 43 10.01 3.07 -19.70
C GLU A 43 9.82 3.69 -18.30
N CYS A 44 10.05 5.00 -18.14
CA CYS A 44 9.77 5.70 -16.89
C CYS A 44 8.28 5.63 -16.51
N ASP A 45 7.40 5.85 -17.49
CA ASP A 45 5.95 5.77 -17.30
C ASP A 45 5.54 4.35 -16.94
N ARG A 46 6.05 3.33 -17.65
CA ARG A 46 5.79 1.92 -17.34
C ARG A 46 6.20 1.56 -15.92
N ARG A 47 7.37 2.00 -15.47
CA ARG A 47 7.84 1.75 -14.09
C ARG A 47 6.99 2.48 -13.06
N THR A 48 6.58 3.70 -13.37
CA THR A 48 5.72 4.51 -12.51
C THR A 48 4.35 3.85 -12.34
N GLU A 49 3.74 3.39 -13.42
CA GLU A 49 2.45 2.69 -13.37
C GLU A 49 2.55 1.36 -12.62
N LEU A 50 3.64 0.60 -12.79
CA LEU A 50 3.87 -0.62 -12.01
C LEU A 50 4.01 -0.32 -10.51
N ALA A 51 4.73 0.74 -10.14
CA ALA A 51 4.89 1.16 -8.75
C ALA A 51 3.55 1.61 -8.14
N LYS A 52 2.74 2.39 -8.88
CA LYS A 52 1.39 2.78 -8.47
C LYS A 52 0.49 1.55 -8.26
N LYS A 53 0.52 0.59 -9.19
CA LYS A 53 -0.28 -0.64 -9.08
C LYS A 53 0.10 -1.44 -7.84
N ARG A 54 1.39 -1.65 -7.59
CA ARG A 54 1.86 -2.34 -6.37
C ARG A 54 1.42 -1.61 -5.11
N LEU A 55 1.53 -0.28 -5.09
CA LEU A 55 1.09 0.52 -3.95
C LEU A 55 -0.42 0.36 -3.70
N ALA A 56 -1.23 0.38 -4.76
CA ALA A 56 -2.67 0.18 -4.67
C ALA A 56 -3.03 -1.22 -4.15
N GLU A 57 -2.38 -2.27 -4.67
CA GLU A 57 -2.56 -3.65 -4.20
C GLU A 57 -2.22 -3.78 -2.71
N THR A 58 -1.08 -3.22 -2.28
CA THR A 58 -0.69 -3.22 -0.85
C THR A 58 -1.67 -2.43 0.02
N GLN A 59 -2.20 -1.31 -0.48
CA GLN A 59 -3.19 -0.53 0.26
C GLN A 59 -4.53 -1.27 0.40
N GLU A 60 -4.95 -2.00 -0.64
CA GLU A 60 -6.15 -2.83 -0.61
C GLU A 60 -6.00 -3.99 0.39
N GLU A 61 -4.86 -4.68 0.40
CA GLU A 61 -4.55 -5.73 1.37
C GLU A 61 -4.56 -5.20 2.82
N ILE A 62 -3.90 -4.07 3.07
CA ILE A 62 -3.88 -3.43 4.40
C ILE A 62 -5.30 -3.02 4.81
N SER A 63 -6.07 -2.43 3.90
CA SER A 63 -7.45 -2.02 4.18
C SER A 63 -8.32 -3.23 4.53
N ALA A 64 -8.17 -4.34 3.80
CA ALA A 64 -8.89 -5.58 4.08
C ALA A 64 -8.51 -6.17 5.44
N GLU A 65 -7.22 -6.18 5.79
CA GLU A 65 -6.76 -6.64 7.11
C GLU A 65 -7.32 -5.76 8.24
N VAL A 66 -7.27 -4.44 8.09
CA VAL A 66 -7.79 -3.49 9.09
C VAL A 66 -9.31 -3.65 9.24
N SER A 67 -10.05 -3.79 8.14
CA SER A 67 -11.49 -4.07 8.19
C SER A 67 -11.81 -5.38 8.90
N ALA A 68 -11.08 -6.46 8.62
CA ALA A 68 -11.27 -7.75 9.28
C ALA A 68 -10.97 -7.69 10.79
N LYS A 69 -9.91 -6.97 11.20
CA LYS A 69 -9.63 -6.72 12.62
C LYS A 69 -10.74 -5.90 13.28
N ALA A 70 -11.20 -4.83 12.64
CA ALA A 70 -12.28 -4.01 13.16
C ALA A 70 -13.60 -4.80 13.33
N GLU A 71 -13.94 -5.67 12.36
CA GLU A 71 -15.08 -6.59 12.46
C GLU A 71 -14.90 -7.54 13.65
N LYS A 72 -13.72 -8.15 13.82
CA LYS A 72 -13.45 -9.04 14.97
C LYS A 72 -13.61 -8.32 16.31
N VAL A 73 -13.11 -7.10 16.42
CA VAL A 73 -13.26 -6.27 17.61
C VAL A 73 -14.73 -5.92 17.85
N HIS A 74 -15.50 -5.65 16.80
CA HIS A 74 -16.94 -5.38 16.89
C HIS A 74 -17.72 -6.61 17.38
N GLU A 75 -17.47 -7.80 16.82
CA GLU A 75 -18.08 -9.06 17.27
C GLU A 75 -17.81 -9.33 18.75
N LEU A 76 -16.57 -9.16 19.19
CA LEU A 76 -16.19 -9.36 20.60
C LEU A 76 -16.86 -8.33 21.52
N ASN A 77 -17.03 -7.08 21.07
CA ASN A 77 -17.80 -6.08 21.82
C ASN A 77 -19.27 -6.45 21.96
N GLU A 78 -19.90 -6.97 20.90
CA GLU A 78 -21.29 -7.45 20.97
C GLU A 78 -21.44 -8.63 21.93
N GLU A 79 -20.50 -9.58 21.90
CA GLU A 79 -20.49 -10.74 22.80
C GLU A 79 -20.35 -10.29 24.26
N ILE A 80 -19.43 -9.35 24.55
CA ILE A 80 -19.29 -8.73 25.87
C ILE A 80 -20.60 -8.09 26.31
N GLY A 81 -21.27 -7.33 25.43
CA GLY A 81 -22.55 -6.69 25.74
C GLY A 81 -23.64 -7.70 26.12
N LYS A 82 -23.76 -8.80 25.37
CA LYS A 82 -24.72 -9.89 25.64
C LYS A 82 -24.45 -10.58 26.97
N LEU A 83 -23.17 -10.88 27.25
CA LEU A 83 -22.77 -11.52 28.51
C LEU A 83 -22.99 -10.60 29.71
N LEU A 84 -22.69 -9.30 29.58
CA LEU A 84 -22.97 -8.32 30.64
C LEU A 84 -24.46 -8.20 30.94
N ALA A 85 -25.31 -8.08 29.92
CA ALA A 85 -26.76 -8.05 30.12
C ALA A 85 -27.28 -9.31 30.82
N LYS A 86 -26.74 -10.48 30.47
CA LYS A 86 -27.07 -11.75 31.13
C LYS A 86 -26.59 -11.81 32.58
N ALA A 87 -25.39 -11.29 32.87
CA ALA A 87 -24.85 -11.22 34.23
C ALA A 87 -25.69 -10.29 35.12
N GLU A 88 -26.12 -9.14 34.59
CA GLU A 88 -26.99 -8.18 35.28
C GLU A 88 -28.36 -8.80 35.60
N GLN A 89 -28.96 -9.50 34.64
CA GLN A 89 -30.23 -10.19 34.84
C GLN A 89 -30.14 -11.26 35.95
N LEU A 90 -29.14 -12.15 35.89
CA LEU A 90 -28.93 -13.18 36.91
C LEU A 90 -28.65 -12.58 38.29
N GLY A 91 -27.95 -11.44 38.34
CA GLY A 91 -27.74 -10.68 39.57
C GLY A 91 -29.03 -10.12 40.16
N ALA A 92 -29.92 -9.58 39.31
CA ALA A 92 -31.23 -9.07 39.71
C ALA A 92 -32.18 -10.19 40.20
N GLU A 93 -32.06 -11.39 39.64
CA GLU A 93 -32.82 -12.59 40.04
C GLU A 93 -32.28 -13.23 41.33
N GLY A 94 -31.16 -12.74 41.89
CA GLY A 94 -30.53 -13.24 43.11
C GLY A 94 -29.59 -14.44 42.90
N ASN A 95 -29.33 -14.83 41.65
CA ASN A 95 -28.39 -15.90 41.28
C ASN A 95 -26.95 -15.37 41.24
N VAL A 96 -26.43 -14.99 42.41
CA VAL A 96 -25.11 -14.35 42.55
C VAL A 96 -23.97 -15.23 42.05
N ASP A 97 -23.99 -16.53 42.35
CA ASP A 97 -22.93 -17.47 41.92
C ASP A 97 -22.86 -17.63 40.40
N GLU A 98 -23.99 -17.66 39.71
CA GLU A 98 -24.03 -17.75 38.24
C GLU A 98 -23.66 -16.41 37.59
N SER A 99 -24.11 -15.29 38.15
CA SER A 99 -23.71 -13.95 37.70
C SER A 99 -22.18 -13.76 37.77
N GLN A 100 -21.54 -14.22 38.86
CA GLN A 100 -20.08 -14.17 38.99
C GLN A 100 -19.35 -15.01 37.93
N LYS A 101 -19.88 -16.19 37.57
CA LYS A 101 -19.31 -17.03 36.50
C LYS A 101 -19.39 -16.33 35.14
N ILE A 102 -20.52 -15.71 34.81
CA ILE A 102 -20.69 -14.96 33.55
C ILE A 102 -19.74 -13.75 33.52
N LEU A 103 -19.55 -13.04 34.64
CA LEU A 103 -18.59 -11.93 34.72
C LEU A 103 -17.14 -12.40 34.49
N MET A 104 -16.76 -13.59 34.97
CA MET A 104 -15.45 -14.18 34.64
C MET A 104 -15.31 -14.49 33.15
N GLU A 105 -16.40 -14.89 32.47
CA GLU A 105 -16.40 -15.08 31.02
C GLU A 105 -16.26 -13.75 30.27
N VAL A 106 -16.94 -12.68 30.72
CA VAL A 106 -16.76 -11.33 30.19
C VAL A 106 -15.30 -10.90 30.23
N GLU A 107 -14.61 -11.13 31.36
CA GLU A 107 -13.19 -10.78 31.50
C GLU A 107 -12.29 -11.59 30.54
N LYS A 108 -12.60 -12.86 30.30
CA LYS A 108 -11.90 -13.66 29.28
C LYS A 108 -12.11 -13.13 27.87
N VAL A 109 -13.34 -12.73 27.52
CA VAL A 109 -13.65 -12.16 26.21
C VAL A 109 -13.03 -10.77 26.05
N ARG A 110 -12.97 -9.96 27.12
CA ARG A 110 -12.22 -8.69 27.15
C ARG A 110 -10.72 -8.87 26.95
N ALA A 111 -10.13 -9.90 27.53
CA ALA A 111 -8.72 -10.23 27.31
C ALA A 111 -8.48 -10.56 25.83
N LYS A 112 -9.32 -11.42 25.23
CA LYS A 112 -9.26 -11.75 23.80
C LYS A 112 -9.46 -10.54 22.89
N LYS A 113 -10.35 -9.61 23.27
CA LYS A 113 -10.54 -8.34 22.56
C LYS A 113 -9.26 -7.51 22.57
N LYS A 114 -8.59 -7.41 23.72
CA LYS A 114 -7.34 -6.66 23.87
C LYS A 114 -6.18 -7.30 23.09
N GLU A 115 -6.22 -8.60 22.83
CA GLU A 115 -5.27 -9.29 21.95
C GLU A 115 -5.59 -9.09 20.45
N ALA A 116 -6.83 -8.74 20.10
CA ALA A 116 -7.29 -8.53 18.73
C ALA A 116 -7.23 -7.06 18.26
N GLU A 117 -7.12 -6.10 19.19
CA GLU A 117 -6.84 -4.67 18.96
C GLU A 117 -5.35 -4.43 18.64
#